data_AF-A0A1V5QK50-F1
#
_entry.id   AF-A0A1V5QK50-F1
#
_cell.length_a   1.000
_cell.length_b   1.000
_cell.length_c   1.000
_cell.angle_alpha   90.00
_cell.angle_beta   90.00
_cell.angle_gamma   90.00
#
_symmetry.space_group_name_H-M   'P 1'
#
loop_
_entity.id
_entity.type
_entity.pdbx_description
1 polymer ?
#
loop_
_entity_poly.entity_id
_entity_poly.type
_entity_poly.pdbx_seq_one_letter_code
_entity_poly.pdbx_strand_id
1 'polypeptide(L)'
;MEITTDMMSYADKVDLIVLVSGDDDFAYPLQALAQKGVRVEVAGFRSAMANRTLDAADRFIELDQHISAFRKAAGEDPDDWRESL
;
A
#
# COMPACT_ATOMS: atom_id res chain seq x y z
N MET A 1 13.25 -1.58 1.32
CA MET A 1 14.05 -0.90 2.37
C MET A 1 13.89 0.62 2.36
N GLU A 2 13.81 1.29 1.20
CA GLU A 2 13.62 2.76 1.14
C GLU A 2 12.33 3.22 1.84
N ILE A 3 11.20 2.61 1.50
CA ILE A 3 9.87 2.89 2.11
C ILE A 3 9.88 2.74 3.64
N THR A 4 10.52 1.69 4.14
CA THR A 4 10.65 1.43 5.57
C THR A 4 11.36 2.58 6.29
N THR A 5 12.47 3.05 5.73
CA THR A 5 13.26 4.15 6.30
C THR A 5 12.47 5.46 6.33
N ASP A 6 11.71 5.73 5.26
CA ASP A 6 10.86 6.92 5.20
C ASP A 6 9.76 6.85 6.26
N MET A 7 9.02 5.73 6.34
CA MET A 7 7.98 5.53 7.34
C MET A 7 8.49 5.76 8.77
N MET A 8 9.67 5.22 9.10
CA MET A 8 10.29 5.40 10.42
C MET A 8 10.72 6.85 10.67
N SER A 9 11.16 7.58 9.64
CA SER A 9 11.56 8.99 9.74
C SER A 9 10.36 9.93 9.93
N TYR A 10 9.18 9.52 9.49
CA TYR A 10 7.92 10.26 9.68
C TYR A 10 7.16 9.86 10.95
N ALA A 11 7.53 8.75 11.60
CA ALA A 11 6.81 8.19 12.74
C ALA A 11 6.51 9.21 13.85
N ASP A 12 7.46 10.09 14.16
CA ASP A 12 7.29 11.08 15.24
C ASP A 12 6.56 12.36 14.77
N LYS A 13 6.10 12.41 13.51
CA LYS A 13 5.44 13.57 12.87
C LYS A 13 4.01 13.29 12.42
N VAL A 14 3.57 12.04 12.46
CA VAL A 14 2.27 11.61 11.93
C VAL A 14 1.56 10.70 12.94
N ASP A 15 0.25 10.79 12.98
CA ASP A 15 -0.58 9.94 13.84
C ASP A 15 -1.03 8.64 13.13
N LEU A 16 -0.94 8.62 11.79
CA LEU A 16 -1.41 7.53 10.93
C LEU A 16 -0.47 7.34 9.73
N ILE A 17 -0.10 6.09 9.45
CA ILE A 17 0.57 5.66 8.24
C ILE A 17 -0.29 4.62 7.53
N VAL A 18 -0.54 4.81 6.24
CA VAL A 18 -1.22 3.84 5.38
C VAL A 18 -0.20 3.23 4.42
N LEU A 19 0.11 1.95 4.58
CA LEU A 19 0.99 1.21 3.68
C LEU A 19 0.18 0.52 2.59
N VAL A 20 0.46 0.86 1.33
CA VAL A 20 -0.13 0.16 0.18
C VAL A 20 0.88 -0.87 -0.33
N SER A 21 0.88 -2.07 0.24
CA SER A 21 1.81 -3.16 -0.13
C SER A 21 1.32 -4.51 0.36
N GLY A 22 1.53 -5.56 -0.45
CA GLY A 22 1.25 -6.95 -0.11
C GLY A 22 2.43 -7.71 0.51
N ASP A 23 3.60 -7.08 0.59
CA ASP A 23 4.86 -7.74 0.96
C ASP A 23 4.94 -8.00 2.48
N ASP A 24 5.52 -9.15 2.84
CA ASP A 24 5.69 -9.62 4.22
C ASP A 24 6.87 -8.92 4.94
N ASP A 25 7.76 -8.27 4.19
CA ASP A 25 8.92 -7.54 4.73
C ASP A 25 8.51 -6.33 5.59
N PHE A 26 7.28 -5.85 5.46
CA PHE A 26 6.78 -4.68 6.19
C PHE A 26 6.20 -5.01 7.57
N ALA A 27 5.99 -6.29 7.91
CA ALA A 27 5.41 -6.66 9.20
C ALA A 27 6.23 -6.11 10.40
N TYR A 28 7.56 -6.19 10.34
CA TYR A 28 8.42 -5.69 11.41
C TYR A 28 8.44 -4.15 11.50
N PRO A 29 8.63 -3.40 10.40
CA PRO A 29 8.46 -1.95 10.38
C PRO A 29 7.11 -1.46 10.92
N LEU A 30 6.01 -2.09 10.49
CA LEU A 30 4.67 -1.71 10.95
C LEU A 30 4.52 -1.89 12.45
N GLN A 31 5.02 -3.01 12.99
CA GLN A 31 5.02 -3.26 14.43
C GLN A 31 5.84 -2.21 15.20
N ALA A 32 7.00 -1.81 14.67
CA ALA A 32 7.84 -0.78 15.29
C ALA A 32 7.15 0.61 15.31
N LEU A 33 6.37 0.93 14.27
CA LEU A 33 5.56 2.16 14.20
C LEU A 33 4.40 2.13 15.20
N ALA A 34 3.69 1.00 15.29
CA ALA A 34 2.64 0.80 16.27
C ALA A 34 3.14 0.99 17.71
N GLN A 35 4.33 0.47 18.02
CA GLN A 35 4.98 0.66 19.33
C GLN A 35 5.35 2.13 19.63
N LYS A 36 5.57 2.95 18.59
CA LYS A 36 5.76 4.39 18.71
C LYS A 36 4.46 5.18 18.89
N GLY A 37 3.31 4.49 18.91
CA GLY A 37 1.99 5.11 19.05
C GLY A 37 1.39 5.60 17.74
N VAL A 38 2.02 5.28 16.59
CA VAL A 38 1.49 5.62 15.26
C VAL A 38 0.51 4.55 14.84
N ARG A 39 -0.70 4.95 14.43
CA ARG A 39 -1.66 4.01 13.84
C ARG A 39 -1.15 3.54 12.49
N VAL A 40 -1.20 2.24 12.24
CA VAL A 40 -0.75 1.62 10.99
C VAL A 40 -1.91 0.91 10.31
N GLU A 41 -2.23 1.34 9.10
CA GLU A 41 -3.21 0.68 8.24
C GLU A 41 -2.52 0.11 7.00
N VAL A 42 -2.98 -1.04 6.52
CA VAL A 42 -2.48 -1.66 5.29
C VAL A 42 -3.59 -1.67 4.27
N ALA A 43 -3.29 -1.30 3.04
CA ALA A 43 -4.23 -1.33 1.92
C ALA A 43 -3.72 -2.20 0.78
N GLY A 44 -4.60 -3.01 0.22
CA GLY A 44 -4.34 -3.73 -1.03
C GLY A 44 -5.33 -4.85 -1.30
N PHE A 45 -4.95 -5.78 -2.17
CA PHE A 45 -5.80 -6.90 -2.58
C PHE A 45 -5.63 -8.06 -1.61
N ARG A 46 -6.74 -8.60 -1.10
CA ARG A 46 -6.68 -9.64 -0.08
C ARG A 46 -5.89 -10.87 -0.53
N SER A 47 -5.96 -11.20 -1.83
CA SER A 47 -5.23 -12.30 -2.45
C SER A 47 -3.71 -12.11 -2.51
N ALA A 48 -3.23 -10.87 -2.40
CA ALA A 48 -1.82 -10.51 -2.52
C ALA A 48 -1.17 -10.13 -1.18
N MET A 49 -1.91 -10.25 -0.07
CA MET A 49 -1.45 -9.84 1.26
C MET A 49 -0.86 -11.01 2.06
N ALA A 50 0.30 -10.78 2.65
CA ALA A 50 0.88 -11.70 3.62
C ALA A 50 0.15 -11.60 4.98
N ASN A 51 -0.11 -12.75 5.62
CA ASN A 51 -0.84 -12.80 6.89
C ASN A 51 -0.12 -12.02 8.01
N ARG A 52 1.21 -12.05 8.08
CA ARG A 52 1.93 -11.35 9.15
C ARG A 52 1.85 -9.84 9.01
N THR A 53 1.83 -9.32 7.79
CA THR A 53 1.60 -7.89 7.52
C THR A 53 0.19 -7.47 7.94
N LEU A 54 -0.82 -8.33 7.72
CA LEU A 54 -2.19 -8.08 8.19
C LEU A 54 -2.28 -8.10 9.72
N ASP A 55 -1.62 -9.07 10.36
CA ASP A 55 -1.61 -9.20 11.82
C ASP A 55 -0.90 -8.03 12.52
N ALA A 56 0.08 -7.42 11.84
CA ALA A 56 0.83 -6.26 12.35
C ALA A 56 0.09 -4.92 12.15
N ALA A 57 -0.97 -4.88 11.34
CA ALA A 57 -1.72 -3.67 11.03
C ALA A 57 -2.93 -3.51 11.98
N ASP A 58 -3.24 -2.27 12.35
CA ASP A 58 -4.46 -1.96 13.12
C ASP A 58 -5.73 -2.14 12.28
N ARG A 59 -5.63 -1.93 10.97
CA ARG A 59 -6.74 -2.07 10.02
C ARG A 59 -6.24 -2.47 8.64
N PHE A 60 -7.00 -3.35 8.00
CA PHE A 60 -6.84 -3.66 6.58
C PHE A 60 -7.91 -2.95 5.72
N ILE A 61 -7.47 -2.35 4.62
CA ILE A 61 -8.31 -1.67 3.63
C ILE A 61 -8.28 -2.51 2.35
N GLU A 62 -9.40 -3.18 2.08
CA GLU A 62 -9.58 -3.98 0.87
C GLU A 62 -9.74 -3.08 -0.37
N LEU A 63 -8.79 -3.16 -1.29
CA LEU A 63 -8.85 -2.44 -2.57
C LEU A 63 -9.64 -3.18 -3.65
N ASP A 64 -9.98 -4.46 -3.43
CA ASP A 64 -10.70 -5.32 -4.39
C ASP A 64 -12.00 -4.68 -4.89
N GLN A 65 -12.72 -3.95 -4.03
CA GLN A 65 -13.99 -3.31 -4.36
C GLN A 65 -13.86 -2.12 -5.33
N HIS A 66 -12.65 -1.61 -5.52
CA HIS A 66 -12.36 -0.42 -6.34
C HIS A 66 -11.59 -0.76 -7.63
N ILE A 67 -11.36 -2.04 -7.91
CA ILE A 67 -10.65 -2.51 -9.12
C ILE A 67 -11.23 -1.92 -10.40
N SER A 68 -12.55 -1.80 -10.50
CA SER A 68 -13.22 -1.22 -11.68
C SER A 68 -12.84 0.24 -11.91
N ALA A 69 -12.56 1.00 -10.85
CA ALA A 69 -12.12 2.39 -10.92
C ALA A 69 -10.61 2.51 -11.20
N PHE A 70 -9.80 1.52 -10.80
CA PHE A 70 -8.34 1.52 -10.99
C PHE A 70 -7.89 0.86 -12.30
N ARG A 71 -8.77 0.14 -13.00
CA ARG A 71 -8.46 -0.39 -14.32
C ARG A 71 -8.32 0.76 -15.30
N LYS A 72 -7.14 0.86 -15.93
CA LYS A 72 -6.98 1.64 -17.15
C LYS A 72 -8.07 1.19 -18.13
N ALA A 73 -8.82 2.14 -18.69
CA ALA A 73 -9.82 1.84 -19.71
C ALA A 73 -9.14 0.98 -20.78
N ALA A 74 -9.69 -0.21 -21.01
CA ALA A 74 -9.22 -1.09 -22.08
C ALA A 74 -9.56 -0.40 -23.41
N GLY A 75 -8.62 0.39 -23.93
CA GLY A 75 -8.84 1.15 -25.17
C GLY A 75 -7.83 2.26 -25.46
N GLU A 76 -7.04 2.72 -24.49
CA GLU A 76 -6.03 3.75 -24.77
C GLU A 76 -4.66 3.09 -24.91
N ASP A 77 -4.35 2.70 -26.16
CA ASP A 77 -3.00 2.41 -26.61
C ASP A 77 -2.21 3.73 -26.62
N PRO A 78 -1.25 3.94 -25.70
CA PRO A 78 -0.46 5.17 -25.65
C PRO A 78 0.47 5.35 -26.85
N ASP A 79 0.67 4.30 -27.64
CA ASP A 79 1.62 4.23 -28.77
C ASP A 79 0.93 4.15 -30.14
N ASP A 80 -0.37 4.44 -30.25
CA ASP A 80 -1.03 4.52 -31.55
C ASP A 80 -0.76 5.86 -32.26
N TRP A 81 0.44 5.98 -32.82
CA TRP A 81 0.85 7.11 -33.68
C TRP A 81 0.36 6.97 -35.13
N ARG A 82 -0.44 5.93 -35.46
CA ARG A 82 -0.75 5.56 -36.84
C ARG A 82 -1.82 6.43 -37.51
N GLU A 83 -2.52 7.28 -36.76
CA GLU A 83 -3.50 8.24 -37.30
C GLU A 83 -2.94 9.66 -37.52
N SER A 84 -1.63 9.87 -37.37
CA SER A 84 -0.99 11.18 -37.61
C SER A 84 -0.27 11.31 -38.98
N LEU A 85 -0.66 10.53 -39.99
CA LEU A 85 -0.18 10.66 -41.37
C LEU A 85 -1.34 10.80 -42.37
#